data_AF-A0A971BUJ5-F1
#
_entry.id   AF-A0A971BUJ5-F1
#
_cell.length_a   1.000
_cell.length_b   1.000
_cell.length_c   1.000
_cell.angle_alpha   90.00
_cell.angle_beta   90.00
_cell.angle_gamma   90.00
#
_symmetry.space_group_name_H-M   'P 1'
#
loop_
_entity.id
_entity.type
_entity.pdbx_description
1 polymer ?
#
loop_
_entity_poly.entity_id
_entity_poly.type
_entity_poly.pdbx_seq_one_letter_code
_entity_poly.pdbx_strand_id
1 'polypeptide(L)'
;MNSECQSRSYLPKAALWLGIIGAVSLLFFNLIFQEDWTQRYVWLWFMVPLPVVFLIVAKKFRFSGGLLMVLLAIAITVIDILISPGHPGQVAGKGVVYTIIFVSLPLLLSGLLYIIYRFRVISSQKAE
;
A
#
# COMPACT_ATOMS: atom_id res chain seq x y z
N MET A 1 -24.81 29.27 -12.11
CA MET A 1 -24.35 28.06 -12.84
C MET A 1 -23.22 27.43 -12.04
N ASN A 2 -23.56 26.63 -11.01
CA ASN A 2 -22.56 26.06 -10.07
C ASN A 2 -22.54 24.53 -10.13
N SER A 3 -22.76 23.94 -11.32
CA SER A 3 -23.03 22.50 -11.46
C SER A 3 -21.90 21.65 -12.05
N GLU A 4 -20.73 22.22 -12.38
CA GLU A 4 -19.69 21.47 -13.11
C GLU A 4 -18.40 21.20 -12.33
N CYS A 5 -18.15 21.87 -11.21
CA CYS A 5 -16.97 21.58 -10.36
C CYS A 5 -17.22 20.41 -9.38
N GLN A 6 -18.15 19.52 -9.73
CA GLN A 6 -18.32 18.21 -9.10
C GLN A 6 -17.80 17.11 -10.03
N SER A 7 -16.75 17.42 -10.82
CA SER A 7 -15.95 16.44 -11.55
C SER A 7 -15.71 15.25 -10.62
N ARG A 8 -16.34 14.12 -10.98
CA ARG A 8 -16.19 12.82 -10.33
C ARG A 8 -14.70 12.58 -10.10
N SER A 9 -14.21 12.90 -8.91
CA SER A 9 -12.80 12.70 -8.62
C SER A 9 -12.61 11.19 -8.53
N TYR A 10 -12.10 10.59 -9.60
CA TYR A 10 -11.80 9.16 -9.69
C TYR A 10 -10.62 8.78 -8.77
N LEU A 11 -9.83 9.77 -8.34
CA LEU A 11 -8.66 9.63 -7.46
C LEU A 11 -8.93 8.87 -6.15
N PRO A 12 -9.90 9.25 -5.30
CA PRO A 12 -10.19 8.52 -4.06
C PRO A 12 -10.67 7.08 -4.31
N LYS A 13 -11.36 6.81 -5.42
CA LYS A 13 -11.76 5.45 -5.79
C LYS A 13 -10.55 4.63 -6.24
N ALA A 14 -9.70 5.19 -7.09
CA ALA A 14 -8.46 4.55 -7.53
C ALA A 14 -7.52 4.26 -6.36
N ALA A 15 -7.36 5.22 -5.43
CA ALA A 15 -6.57 5.05 -4.21
C ALA A 15 -7.07 3.87 -3.37
N LEU A 16 -8.40 3.78 -3.17
CA LEU A 16 -9.01 2.67 -2.44
C LEU A 16 -8.73 1.33 -3.13
N TRP A 17 -8.99 1.22 -4.43
CA TRP A 17 -8.77 -0.02 -5.18
C TRP A 17 -7.32 -0.48 -5.17
N LEU A 18 -6.36 0.44 -5.35
CA LEU A 18 -4.94 0.13 -5.27
C LEU A 18 -4.51 -0.35 -3.89
N GLY A 19 -5.06 0.24 -2.82
CA GLY A 19 -4.79 -0.21 -1.47
C GLY A 19 -5.40 -1.59 -1.18
N ILE A 20 -6.60 -1.88 -1.72
CA ILE A 20 -7.21 -3.21 -1.63
C ILE A 20 -6.37 -4.24 -2.38
N ILE A 21 -5.91 -3.92 -3.59
CA ILE A 21 -5.02 -4.80 -4.38
C ILE A 21 -3.75 -5.09 -3.59
N GLY A 22 -3.09 -4.06 -3.04
CA GLY A 22 -1.90 -4.26 -2.21
C GLY A 22 -2.15 -5.10 -0.96
N ALA A 23 -3.29 -4.92 -0.30
CA ALA A 23 -3.69 -5.70 0.88
C ALA A 23 -3.93 -7.18 0.55
N VAL A 24 -4.68 -7.44 -0.53
CA VAL A 24 -4.98 -8.80 -1.00
C VAL A 24 -3.71 -9.49 -1.47
N SER A 25 -2.86 -8.79 -2.24
CA SER A 25 -1.55 -9.31 -2.63
C SER A 25 -0.72 -9.70 -1.40
N LEU A 26 -0.62 -8.83 -0.38
CA LEU A 26 0.13 -9.14 0.84
C LEU A 26 -0.38 -10.42 1.51
N LEU A 27 -1.70 -10.62 1.55
CA LEU A 27 -2.30 -11.85 2.07
C LEU A 27 -1.93 -13.08 1.24
N PHE A 28 -1.96 -13.00 -0.09
CA PHE A 28 -1.51 -14.08 -0.97
C PHE A 28 -0.01 -14.38 -0.81
N PHE A 29 0.83 -13.36 -0.75
CA PHE A 29 2.26 -13.53 -0.51
C PHE A 29 2.55 -14.18 0.83
N ASN A 30 1.78 -13.84 1.87
CA ASN A 30 1.91 -14.49 3.17
C ASN A 30 1.58 -16.00 3.11
N LEU A 31 0.62 -16.41 2.29
CA LEU A 31 0.30 -17.83 2.08
C LEU A 31 1.41 -18.53 1.29
N ILE A 32 1.98 -17.88 0.28
CA ILE A 32 3.09 -18.43 -0.52
C ILE A 32 4.34 -18.61 0.34
N PHE A 33 4.65 -17.64 1.20
CA PHE A 33 5.81 -17.68 2.10
C PHE A 33 5.52 -18.42 3.41
N GLN A 34 4.35 -19.05 3.57
CA GLN A 34 4.09 -19.90 4.73
C GLN A 34 5.00 -21.15 4.75
N GLU A 35 5.43 -21.59 3.57
CA GLU A 35 6.40 -22.69 3.42
C GLU A 35 7.86 -22.23 3.59
N ASP A 36 8.12 -20.91 3.71
CA ASP A 36 9.46 -20.38 3.98
C ASP A 36 9.76 -20.47 5.50
N TRP A 37 10.82 -21.21 5.86
CA TRP A 37 11.23 -21.45 7.25
C TRP A 37 11.99 -20.25 7.86
N THR A 38 12.11 -19.18 7.09
CA THR A 38 12.68 -17.92 7.52
C THR A 38 11.60 -17.14 8.26
N GLN A 39 11.90 -16.50 9.38
CA GLN A 39 10.93 -15.75 10.21
C GLN A 39 10.15 -14.65 9.45
N ARG A 40 10.42 -14.46 8.15
CA ARG A 40 9.68 -13.64 7.18
C ARG A 40 8.17 -13.83 7.25
N TYR A 41 7.68 -15.07 7.33
CA TYR A 41 6.24 -15.35 7.47
C TYR A 41 5.64 -14.67 8.71
N VAL A 42 6.31 -14.78 9.85
CA VAL A 42 5.84 -14.21 11.13
C VAL A 42 5.70 -12.70 11.03
N TRP A 43 6.71 -12.03 10.46
CA TRP A 43 6.69 -10.57 10.27
C TRP A 43 5.62 -10.12 9.28
N LEU A 44 5.51 -10.79 8.12
CA LEU A 44 4.50 -10.46 7.11
C LEU A 44 3.09 -10.66 7.66
N TRP A 45 2.86 -11.71 8.47
CA TRP A 45 1.57 -11.99 9.10
C TRP A 45 1.09 -10.83 9.98
N PHE A 46 1.96 -10.25 10.81
CA PHE A 46 1.62 -9.07 11.60
C PHE A 46 1.29 -7.83 10.74
N MET A 47 1.81 -7.78 9.52
CA MET A 47 1.57 -6.66 8.60
C MET A 47 0.29 -6.81 7.78
N VAL A 48 -0.24 -8.03 7.58
CA VAL A 48 -1.47 -8.29 6.80
C VAL A 48 -2.67 -7.39 7.16
N PRO A 49 -3.00 -7.13 8.44
CA PRO A 49 -4.16 -6.29 8.76
C PRO A 49 -3.90 -4.79 8.52
N LEU A 50 -2.63 -4.34 8.49
CA LEU A 50 -2.27 -2.92 8.48
C LEU A 50 -2.77 -2.17 7.23
N PRO A 51 -2.66 -2.70 6.00
CA PRO A 51 -3.24 -2.05 4.82
C PRO A 51 -4.73 -1.73 4.97
N VAL A 52 -5.52 -2.66 5.52
CA VAL A 52 -6.96 -2.48 5.70
C VAL A 52 -7.25 -1.41 6.75
N VAL A 53 -6.55 -1.46 7.88
CA VAL A 53 -6.65 -0.43 8.93
C VAL A 53 -6.28 0.94 8.36
N PHE A 54 -5.21 1.04 7.58
CA PHE A 54 -4.77 2.30 7.00
C PHE A 54 -5.72 2.82 5.92
N LEU A 55 -6.38 1.96 5.15
CA LEU A 55 -7.48 2.36 4.25
C LEU A 55 -8.65 2.97 5.03
N ILE A 56 -9.03 2.37 6.17
CA ILE A 56 -10.10 2.89 7.03
C ILE A 56 -9.69 4.27 7.58
N VAL A 57 -8.46 4.41 8.07
CA VAL A 57 -7.92 5.70 8.52
C VAL A 57 -7.91 6.71 7.38
N ALA A 58 -7.49 6.33 6.17
CA ALA A 58 -7.43 7.19 5.00
C ALA A 58 -8.80 7.71 4.56
N LYS A 59 -9.90 6.99 4.84
CA LYS A 59 -11.27 7.51 4.60
C LYS A 59 -11.57 8.76 5.40
N LYS A 60 -11.12 8.83 6.67
CA LYS A 60 -11.37 9.97 7.57
C LYS A 60 -10.23 11.00 7.51
N PHE A 61 -8.99 10.54 7.63
CA PHE A 61 -7.77 11.34 7.65
C PHE A 61 -6.89 11.01 6.45
N ARG A 62 -7.25 11.56 5.28
CA ARG A 62 -6.63 11.22 3.99
C ARG A 62 -5.10 11.37 3.99
N PHE A 63 -4.57 12.45 4.55
CA PHE A 63 -3.13 12.67 4.62
C PHE A 63 -2.44 11.63 5.52
N SER A 64 -2.90 11.47 6.76
CA SER A 64 -2.30 10.54 7.71
C SER A 64 -2.42 9.08 7.25
N GLY A 65 -3.58 8.66 6.74
CA GLY A 65 -3.75 7.32 6.19
C GLY A 65 -2.91 7.08 4.93
N GLY A 66 -2.78 8.09 4.06
CA GLY A 66 -1.90 8.03 2.91
C GLY A 66 -0.42 7.93 3.29
N LEU A 67 0.02 8.67 4.31
CA LEU A 67 1.38 8.59 4.84
C LEU A 67 1.66 7.22 5.46
N LEU A 68 0.72 6.68 6.26
CA LEU A 68 0.83 5.34 6.84
C LEU A 68 0.94 4.25 5.76
N MET A 69 0.19 4.37 4.66
CA MET A 69 0.30 3.48 3.50
C MET A 69 1.69 3.52 2.85
N VAL A 70 2.24 4.72 2.65
CA VAL A 70 3.60 4.88 2.08
C VAL A 70 4.65 4.29 3.01
N LEU A 71 4.57 4.59 4.30
CA LEU A 71 5.49 4.05 5.30
C LEU A 71 5.40 2.52 5.38
N LEU A 72 4.20 1.96 5.29
CA LEU A 72 3.99 0.52 5.27
C LEU A 72 4.61 -0.14 4.04
N ALA A 73 4.42 0.44 2.85
CA ALA A 73 5.01 -0.07 1.62
C ALA A 73 6.54 -0.12 1.71
N ILE A 74 7.15 0.93 2.28
CA ILE A 74 8.61 0.98 2.51
C ILE A 74 9.01 -0.07 3.54
N ALA A 75 8.29 -0.16 4.67
CA ALA A 75 8.59 -1.11 5.74
C ALA A 75 8.54 -2.57 5.26
N ILE A 76 7.48 -2.95 4.53
CA ILE A 76 7.34 -4.29 3.93
C ILE A 76 8.54 -4.57 3.02
N THR A 77 8.89 -3.64 2.13
CA THR A 77 10.02 -3.82 1.20
C THR A 77 11.35 -4.00 1.92
N VAL A 78 11.63 -3.16 2.93
CA VAL A 78 12.89 -3.20 3.69
C VAL A 78 12.99 -4.49 4.48
N ILE A 79 11.92 -4.89 5.17
CA ILE A 79 11.87 -6.17 5.90
C ILE A 79 12.08 -7.34 4.94
N ASP A 80 11.46 -7.28 3.76
CA ASP A 80 11.60 -8.33 2.76
C ASP A 80 13.04 -8.47 2.26
N ILE A 81 13.73 -7.36 2.03
CA ILE A 81 15.15 -7.35 1.64
C ILE A 81 16.04 -7.89 2.77
N LEU A 82 15.78 -7.50 4.02
CA LEU A 82 16.62 -7.87 5.17
C LEU A 82 16.42 -9.33 5.60
N ILE A 83 15.20 -9.87 5.46
CA ILE A 83 14.79 -11.19 5.97
C ILE A 83 14.55 -12.20 4.83
N SER A 84 14.96 -11.90 3.60
CA SER A 84 14.99 -12.88 2.50
C SER A 84 16.40 -13.50 2.36
N PRO A 85 16.93 -14.28 3.32
CA PRO A 85 18.17 -15.01 3.07
C PRO A 85 17.87 -16.04 1.98
N GLY A 86 18.71 -16.07 0.95
CA GLY A 86 18.50 -16.86 -0.26
C GLY A 86 18.25 -18.33 0.05
N HIS A 87 17.01 -18.78 -0.13
CA HIS A 87 16.67 -20.18 -0.03
C HIS A 87 17.35 -20.94 -1.16
N PRO A 88 18.07 -22.05 -0.90
CA PRO A 88 18.49 -22.95 -1.98
C PRO A 88 17.22 -23.50 -2.64
N GLY A 89 16.96 -23.08 -3.89
CA GLY A 89 15.73 -23.40 -4.65
C GLY A 89 14.94 -22.18 -5.13
N GLN A 90 15.06 -21.03 -4.47
CA GLN A 90 14.59 -19.75 -5.02
C GLN A 90 15.71 -19.13 -5.87
N VAL A 91 15.37 -18.64 -7.07
CA VAL A 91 16.26 -17.71 -7.77
C VAL A 91 16.38 -16.47 -6.89
N ALA A 92 17.58 -16.26 -6.35
CA ALA A 92 17.87 -15.16 -5.43
C ALA A 92 17.26 -13.84 -5.93
N GLY A 93 16.43 -13.20 -5.10
CA GLY A 93 15.81 -11.91 -5.39
C GLY A 93 14.45 -11.93 -6.08
N LYS A 94 13.94 -13.06 -6.61
CA LYS A 94 12.59 -13.08 -7.22
C LYS A 94 11.48 -12.78 -6.22
N GLY A 95 11.57 -13.30 -5.00
CA GLY A 95 10.60 -13.01 -3.93
C GLY A 95 10.46 -11.52 -3.65
N VAL A 96 11.59 -10.82 -3.54
CA VAL A 96 11.65 -9.36 -3.32
C VAL A 96 11.04 -8.59 -4.50
N VAL A 97 11.36 -8.96 -5.74
CA VAL A 97 10.78 -8.33 -6.94
C VAL A 97 9.26 -8.45 -6.92
N TYR A 98 8.73 -9.62 -6.57
CA TYR A 98 7.30 -9.84 -6.50
C TYR A 98 6.63 -9.04 -5.38
N THR A 99 7.25 -8.98 -4.19
CA THR A 99 6.77 -8.12 -3.09
C THR A 99 6.70 -6.66 -3.52
N ILE A 100 7.73 -6.15 -4.20
CA ILE A 100 7.76 -4.76 -4.67
C ILE A 100 6.63 -4.49 -5.66
N ILE A 101 6.48 -5.34 -6.69
CA ILE A 101 5.53 -5.12 -7.78
C ILE A 101 4.09 -5.26 -7.31
N PHE A 102 3.79 -6.30 -6.52
CA PHE A 102 2.42 -6.68 -6.22
C PHE A 102 1.91 -6.17 -4.87
N VAL A 103 2.80 -5.84 -3.92
CA VAL A 103 2.41 -5.36 -2.59
C VAL A 103 2.80 -3.90 -2.41
N SER A 104 4.10 -3.61 -2.43
CA SER A 104 4.61 -2.29 -2.05
C SER A 104 4.18 -1.20 -3.03
N LEU A 105 4.25 -1.46 -4.33
CA LEU A 105 3.92 -0.47 -5.35
C LEU A 105 2.42 -0.10 -5.33
N PRO A 106 1.45 -1.04 -5.26
CA PRO A 106 0.04 -0.70 -5.08
C PRO A 106 -0.26 0.09 -3.79
N LEU A 107 0.36 -0.29 -2.66
CA LEU A 107 0.20 0.43 -1.39
C LEU A 107 0.79 1.85 -1.46
N LEU A 108 1.96 1.99 -2.08
CA LEU A 108 2.64 3.28 -2.26
C LEU A 108 1.82 4.20 -3.18
N LEU A 109 1.31 3.69 -4.31
CA LEU A 109 0.43 4.45 -5.19
C LEU A 109 -0.88 4.84 -4.50
N SER A 110 -1.47 3.92 -3.73
CA SER A 110 -2.66 4.22 -2.91
C SER A 110 -2.40 5.39 -1.96
N GLY A 111 -1.30 5.33 -1.19
CA GLY A 111 -0.93 6.35 -0.23
C GLY A 111 -0.65 7.71 -0.89
N LEU A 112 0.12 7.74 -1.98
CA LEU A 112 0.40 8.95 -2.74
C LEU A 112 -0.89 9.59 -3.30
N LEU A 113 -1.82 8.79 -3.83
CA LEU A 113 -3.08 9.31 -4.35
C LEU A 113 -3.95 9.95 -3.25
N TYR A 114 -3.99 9.38 -2.05
CA TYR A 114 -4.68 9.98 -0.90
C TYR A 114 -4.06 11.33 -0.49
N ILE A 115 -2.73 11.43 -0.52
CA ILE A 115 -1.99 12.66 -0.22
C ILE A 115 -2.25 13.73 -1.31
N ILE A 116 -2.11 13.38 -2.59
CA ILE A 116 -2.34 14.28 -3.73
C ILE A 116 -3.78 14.81 -3.72
N TYR A 117 -4.76 13.94 -3.49
CA TYR A 117 -6.16 14.34 -3.42
C TYR A 117 -6.39 15.38 -2.31
N ARG A 118 -5.77 15.20 -1.13
CA ARG A 118 -5.88 16.19 -0.05
C ARG A 118 -5.32 17.56 -0.44
N PHE A 119 -4.16 17.60 -1.09
CA PHE A 119 -3.56 18.86 -1.53
C PHE A 119 -4.41 19.56 -2.60
N ARG A 120 -4.96 18.82 -3.57
CA ARG A 120 -5.88 19.39 -4.57
C ARG A 120 -7.13 20.00 -3.95
N VAL A 121 -7.69 19.36 -2.92
CA VAL A 121 -8.86 19.89 -2.20
C VAL A 121 -8.49 21.20 -1.48
N ILE A 122 -7.33 21.28 -0.82
CA ILE A 122 -6.89 22.50 -0.14
C ILE A 122 -6.64 23.63 -1.14
N SER A 123 -6.00 23.37 -2.28
CA SER A 123 -5.71 24.40 -3.28
C SER A 123 -6.98 24.99 -3.89
N SER A 124 -8.01 24.15 -4.10
CA SER A 124 -9.31 24.61 -4.60
C SER A 124 -10.02 25.55 -3.62
N GLN A 125 -9.89 25.31 -2.31
CA GLN A 125 -10.50 26.16 -1.28
C GLN A 125 -9.81 27.51 -1.07
N LYS A 126 -8.56 27.66 -1.52
CA LYS A 126 -7.82 28.94 -1.45
C LYS A 126 -8.04 29.85 -2.66
N ALA A 127 -8.67 29.31 -3.72
CA ALA A 127 -8.93 30.04 -4.95
C ALA A 127 -10.35 30.67 -4.99
N GLU A 128 -11.17 30.40 -3.98
CA GLU A 128 -12.46 31.04 -3.69
C GLU A 128 -12.28 32.06 -2.55
#